data_AF-A0A7V2TSC6-F1
#
_entry.id   AF-A0A7V2TSC6-F1
#
_cell.length_a   1.000
_cell.length_b   1.000
_cell.length_c   1.000
_cell.angle_alpha   90.00
_cell.angle_beta   90.00
_cell.angle_gamma   90.00
#
_symmetry.space_group_name_H-M   'P 1'
#
loop_
_entity.id
_entity.type
_entity.pdbx_description
1 polymer ?
#
loop_
_entity_poly.entity_id
_entity_poly.type
_entity_poly.pdbx_seq_one_letter_code
_entity_poly.pdbx_strand_id
1 'polypeptide(L)'
;MNSLTSGQRRYLRGLANQLDPVILIGKGGASESVLNAVDDALEAHELIKIRFNDFKDEKKALTDHIARETQAEVAGLIGHVAILYRRHPDPKKRKIQLPDPAGAPGGSGRKIPGTKPDSSKG
;
A
#
# COMPACT_ATOMS: atom_id res chain seq x y z
N MET A 1 9.39 14.76 5.68
CA MET A 1 8.74 13.50 5.27
C MET A 1 8.14 13.73 3.88
N ASN A 2 8.62 13.01 2.87
CA ASN A 2 8.12 13.12 1.51
C ASN A 2 6.88 12.24 1.36
N SER A 3 5.71 12.81 1.66
CA SER A 3 4.43 12.13 1.55
C SER A 3 4.17 11.65 0.11
N LEU A 4 3.71 10.40 -0.03
CA LEU A 4 3.36 9.83 -1.33
C LEU A 4 2.17 10.56 -1.97
N THR A 5 2.31 10.96 -3.24
CA THR A 5 1.20 11.53 -4.02
C THR A 5 0.16 10.47 -4.37
N SER A 6 -1.06 10.88 -4.72
CA SER A 6 -2.12 9.95 -5.14
C SER A 6 -1.70 9.06 -6.33
N GLY A 7 -0.93 9.61 -7.27
CA GLY A 7 -0.37 8.87 -8.40
C GLY A 7 0.64 7.82 -7.98
N GLN A 8 1.57 8.17 -7.08
CA GLN A 8 2.55 7.25 -6.52
C GLN A 8 1.89 6.15 -5.70
N ARG A 9 0.88 6.47 -4.88
CA ARG A 9 0.08 5.47 -4.14
C ARG A 9 -0.64 4.51 -5.08
N ARG A 10 -1.17 4.98 -6.20
CA ARG A 10 -1.81 4.11 -7.21
C ARG A 10 -0.78 3.20 -7.87
N TYR A 11 0.39 3.74 -8.23
CA TYR A 11 1.49 2.97 -8.81
C TYR A 11 1.97 1.86 -7.87
N LEU A 12 2.28 2.20 -6.62
CA LEU A 12 2.72 1.25 -5.59
C LEU A 12 1.67 0.18 -5.30
N ARG A 13 0.38 0.55 -5.27
CA ARG A 13 -0.71 -0.44 -5.15
C ARG A 13 -0.76 -1.39 -6.34
N GLY A 14 -0.50 -0.90 -7.55
CA GLY A 14 -0.40 -1.73 -8.75
C GLY A 14 0.73 -2.75 -8.66
N LEU A 15 1.90 -2.34 -8.17
CA LEU A 15 3.03 -3.24 -7.93
C LEU A 15 2.71 -4.27 -6.82
N ALA A 16 2.13 -3.82 -5.72
CA ALA A 16 1.83 -4.67 -4.56
C ALA A 16 0.78 -5.76 -4.85
N ASN A 17 -0.07 -5.59 -5.86
CA ASN A 17 -1.06 -6.61 -6.22
C ASN A 17 -0.43 -7.95 -6.63
N GLN A 18 0.79 -7.93 -7.18
CA GLN A 18 1.51 -9.14 -7.62
C GLN A 18 2.40 -9.75 -6.53
N LEU A 19 2.58 -9.05 -5.40
CA LEU A 19 3.38 -9.55 -4.28
C LEU A 19 2.52 -10.46 -3.40
N ASP A 20 3.13 -11.20 -2.48
CA ASP A 20 2.41 -11.84 -1.37
C ASP A 20 2.64 -11.07 -0.07
N PRO A 21 1.72 -11.14 0.92
CA PRO A 21 1.98 -10.62 2.26
C PRO A 21 3.16 -11.36 2.89
N VAL A 22 4.20 -10.60 3.23
CA VAL A 22 5.41 -11.13 3.90
C VAL A 22 5.32 -11.05 5.41
N ILE A 23 4.45 -10.18 5.95
CA ILE A 23 4.21 -10.03 7.39
C ILE A 23 2.74 -10.37 7.70
N LEU A 24 2.52 -11.13 8.78
CA LEU A 24 1.19 -11.44 9.30
C LEU A 24 1.05 -10.92 10.73
N ILE A 25 -0.02 -10.17 10.99
CA ILE A 25 -0.39 -9.68 12.31
C ILE A 25 -1.53 -10.53 12.85
N GLY A 26 -1.23 -11.35 13.85
CA GLY A 26 -2.21 -12.12 14.62
C GLY A 26 -2.59 -11.42 15.93
N LYS A 27 -3.06 -12.19 16.91
CA LYS A 27 -3.52 -11.74 18.24
C LYS A 27 -2.54 -10.89 19.05
N GLY A 28 -1.24 -10.96 18.75
CA GLY A 28 -0.21 -10.15 19.42
C GLY A 28 -0.13 -8.69 18.95
N GLY A 29 -0.84 -8.31 17.88
CA GLY A 29 -0.83 -6.95 17.36
C GLY A 29 0.53 -6.52 16.80
N ALA A 30 0.81 -5.22 16.83
CA ALA A 30 2.09 -4.63 16.39
C ALA A 30 3.13 -4.66 17.53
N SER A 31 3.58 -5.86 17.90
CA SER A 31 4.67 -6.03 18.87
C SER A 31 6.02 -5.60 18.30
N GLU A 32 7.02 -5.43 19.16
CA GLU A 32 8.38 -5.05 18.78
C GLU A 32 9.00 -6.03 17.76
N SER A 33 8.75 -7.34 17.91
CA SER A 33 9.19 -8.35 16.93
C SER A 33 8.55 -8.15 15.55
N VAL A 34 7.28 -7.71 15.50
CA VAL A 34 6.60 -7.39 14.23
C VAL A 34 7.20 -6.13 13.63
N LEU A 35 7.49 -5.11 14.45
CA LEU A 35 8.12 -3.87 13.98
C LEU A 35 9.49 -4.15 13.37
N ASN A 36 10.34 -4.94 14.04
CA ASN A 36 11.66 -5.31 13.52
C ASN A 36 11.54 -6.11 12.20
N ALA A 37 10.63 -7.08 12.14
CA ALA A 37 10.40 -7.84 10.91
C ALA A 37 9.89 -6.97 9.75
N VAL A 38 9.05 -5.97 10.04
CA VAL A 38 8.59 -4.99 9.04
C VAL A 38 9.77 -4.13 8.57
N ASP A 39 10.63 -3.69 9.48
CA ASP A 39 11.81 -2.89 9.15
C ASP A 39 12.75 -3.63 8.20
N ASP A 40 13.12 -4.86 8.56
CA ASP A 40 13.97 -5.75 7.75
C ASP A 40 13.35 -6.00 6.36
N ALA A 41 12.04 -6.28 6.32
CA ALA A 41 11.34 -6.51 5.06
C ALA A 41 11.28 -5.25 4.18
N LEU A 42 11.10 -4.06 4.79
CA LEU A 42 11.14 -2.79 4.08
C LEU A 42 12.54 -2.46 3.56
N GLU A 43 13.59 -2.77 4.29
CA GLU A 43 14.97 -2.60 3.81
C GLU A 43 15.26 -3.55 2.63
N ALA A 44 14.82 -4.80 2.71
CA ALA A 44 15.07 -5.78 1.66
C ALA A 44 14.25 -5.55 0.38
N HIS A 45 12.99 -5.11 0.50
CA HIS A 45 12.03 -5.10 -0.62
C HIS A 45 11.53 -3.71 -1.01
N GLU A 46 11.72 -2.69 -0.18
CA GLU A 46 11.14 -1.34 -0.26
C GLU A 46 9.61 -1.27 -0.21
N LEU A 47 8.90 -2.24 -0.78
CA LEU A 47 7.44 -2.35 -0.81
C LEU A 47 7.03 -3.70 -0.26
N ILE A 48 6.23 -3.68 0.80
CA ILE A 48 5.77 -4.90 1.45
C ILE A 48 4.26 -4.90 1.65
N LYS A 49 3.73 -6.10 1.88
CA LYS A 49 2.34 -6.31 2.28
C LYS A 49 2.26 -6.92 3.67
N ILE A 50 1.42 -6.33 4.51
CA ILE A 50 1.14 -6.79 5.88
C ILE A 50 -0.31 -7.27 5.92
N ARG A 51 -0.53 -8.54 6.27
CA ARG A 51 -1.88 -9.10 6.42
C ARG A 51 -2.30 -9.12 7.89
N PHE A 52 -3.49 -8.61 8.17
CA PHE A 52 -4.12 -8.62 9.48
C PHE A 52 -5.05 -9.83 9.57
N ASN A 53 -4.64 -10.84 10.36
CA ASN A 53 -5.48 -12.00 10.66
C ASN A 53 -6.48 -11.66 11.78
N ASP A 54 -6.00 -10.97 12.81
CA ASP A 54 -6.79 -10.35 13.88
C ASP A 54 -6.78 -8.81 13.74
N PHE A 55 -7.48 -8.08 14.62
CA PHE A 55 -7.50 -6.60 14.63
C PHE A 55 -8.00 -5.96 13.33
N LYS A 56 -9.00 -6.57 12.69
CA LYS A 56 -9.54 -6.09 11.39
C LYS A 56 -10.12 -4.68 11.45
N ASP A 57 -10.65 -4.29 12.60
CA ASP A 57 -11.24 -2.97 12.84
C ASP A 57 -10.18 -1.92 13.21
N GLU A 58 -9.06 -2.37 13.79
CA GLU A 58 -7.95 -1.53 14.23
C GLU A 58 -6.81 -1.46 13.22
N LYS A 59 -6.90 -2.21 12.11
CA LYS A 59 -5.85 -2.30 11.06
C LYS A 59 -5.35 -0.94 10.61
N LYS A 60 -6.22 0.07 10.53
CA LYS A 60 -5.82 1.43 10.14
C LYS A 60 -4.91 2.05 11.20
N ALA A 61 -5.31 2.02 12.47
CA ALA A 61 -4.53 2.56 13.58
C ALA A 61 -3.19 1.83 13.72
N LEU A 62 -3.20 0.49 13.62
CA LEU A 62 -1.99 -0.33 13.64
C LEU A 62 -1.08 -0.05 12.45
N THR A 63 -1.63 0.08 11.24
CA THR A 63 -0.83 0.44 10.06
C THR A 63 -0.20 1.81 10.22
N ASP A 64 -0.95 2.80 10.70
CA ASP A 64 -0.46 4.16 10.93
C ASP A 64 0.64 4.16 12.02
N HIS A 65 0.51 3.31 13.05
CA HIS A 65 1.53 3.11 14.08
C HIS A 65 2.81 2.48 13.50
N ILE A 66 2.69 1.33 12.82
CA ILE A 66 3.82 0.63 12.20
C ILE A 66 4.56 1.54 11.21
N ALA A 67 3.82 2.28 10.38
CA ALA A 67 4.40 3.20 9.41
C ALA A 67 5.22 4.31 10.09
N ARG A 68 4.76 4.84 11.23
CA ARG A 68 5.50 5.83 12.01
C ARG A 68 6.79 5.23 12.59
N GLU A 69 6.69 4.10 13.27
CA GLU A 69 7.84 3.44 13.92
C GLU A 69 8.91 3.02 12.92
N THR A 70 8.52 2.58 11.73
CA THR A 70 9.44 2.10 10.68
C THR A 70 9.82 3.17 9.65
N GLN A 71 9.38 4.41 9.85
CA GLN A 71 9.57 5.52 8.90
C GLN A 71 9.12 5.18 7.46
N ALA A 72 8.03 4.42 7.36
CA ALA A 72 7.43 4.01 6.10
C ALA A 72 6.21 4.87 5.75
N GLU A 73 5.82 4.81 4.48
CA GLU A 73 4.66 5.51 3.95
C GLU A 73 3.55 4.51 3.58
N VAL A 74 2.31 4.82 3.96
CA VAL A 74 1.15 3.96 3.67
C VAL A 74 0.70 4.18 2.23
N ALA A 75 0.97 3.22 1.35
CA ALA A 75 0.50 3.26 -0.03
C ALA A 75 -1.01 2.97 -0.13
N GLY A 76 -1.55 2.15 0.77
CA GLY A 76 -2.98 1.94 0.93
C GLY A 76 -3.35 0.71 1.77
N LEU A 77 -4.66 0.54 1.96
CA LEU A 77 -5.28 -0.62 2.62
C LEU A 77 -6.20 -1.32 1.61
N ILE A 78 -6.09 -2.64 1.48
CA ILE A 78 -6.94 -3.47 0.62
C ILE A 78 -7.48 -4.63 1.48
N GLY A 79 -8.77 -4.60 1.80
CA GLY A 79 -9.38 -5.60 2.67
C GLY A 79 -8.71 -5.64 4.05
N HIS A 80 -8.04 -6.75 4.38
CA HIS A 80 -7.25 -6.91 5.61
C HIS A 80 -5.74 -6.88 5.34
N VAL A 81 -5.31 -6.23 4.26
CA VAL A 81 -3.90 -6.11 3.91
C VAL A 81 -3.50 -4.64 3.82
N ALA A 82 -2.44 -4.26 4.51
CA ALA A 82 -1.78 -2.96 4.34
C ALA A 82 -0.60 -3.07 3.39
N ILE A 83 -0.38 -1.98 2.66
CA ILE A 83 0.75 -1.83 1.74
C ILE A 83 1.60 -0.68 2.27
N LEU A 84 2.82 -1.01 2.68
CA LEU A 84 3.80 -0.05 3.17
C LEU A 84 4.95 0.06 2.19
N TYR A 85 5.45 1.28 2.03
CA TYR A 85 6.60 1.58 1.19
C TYR A 85 7.61 2.43 1.94
N ARG A 86 8.88 2.05 1.86
CA ARG A 86 10.01 2.84 2.34
C ARG A 86 11.08 2.84 1.28
N ARG A 87 11.47 4.03 0.83
CA ARG A 87 12.55 4.17 -0.15
C ARG A 87 13.87 3.75 0.49
N HIS A 88 14.65 2.92 -0.19
CA HIS A 88 15.96 2.53 0.31
C HIS A 88 16.89 3.77 0.41
N PRO A 89 17.60 3.97 1.52
CA PRO A 89 18.50 5.11 1.70
C PRO A 89 19.61 5.12 0.64
N ASP A 90 20.29 3.98 0.45
CA ASP A 90 21.29 3.78 -0.61
C ASP A 90 20.64 3.79 -2.02
N PRO A 91 20.98 4.76 -2.89
CA PRO A 91 20.47 4.83 -4.26
C PRO A 91 20.74 3.59 -5.11
N LYS A 92 21.85 2.88 -4.86
CA LYS A 92 22.25 1.70 -5.64
C LYS A 92 21.39 0.47 -5.36
N LYS A 93 20.74 0.43 -4.19
CA LYS A 93 19.87 -0.68 -3.77
C LYS A 93 18.39 -0.41 -4.03
N ARG A 94 18.03 0.77 -4.56
CA ARG A 94 16.64 1.10 -4.89
C ARG A 94 16.17 0.25 -6.06
N LYS A 95 15.13 -0.55 -5.81
CA LYS A 95 14.45 -1.43 -6.75
C LYS A 95 13.23 -0.76 -7.37
N ILE A 96 12.59 0.17 -6.66
CA ILE A 96 11.35 0.83 -7.10
C ILE A 96 11.62 2.26 -7.54
N GLN A 97 11.29 2.54 -8.80
CA GLN A 97 11.28 3.90 -9.35
C GLN A 97 9.87 4.49 -9.22
N LEU A 98 9.73 5.51 -8.36
CA LEU A 98 8.47 6.21 -8.23
C LEU A 98 8.25 7.13 -9.45
N PRO A 99 7.01 7.22 -9.98
CA PRO A 99 6.69 8.17 -11.03
C PRO A 99 6.82 9.61 -10.52
N ASP A 100 7.17 10.51 -11.43
CA ASP A 100 7.27 11.93 -11.13
C ASP A 100 5.94 12.49 -10.62
N PRO A 101 5.97 13.29 -9.54
CA PRO A 101 4.75 13.82 -8.94
C PRO A 101 3.97 14.76 -9.89
N ALA A 102 4.64 15.36 -10.88
CA ALA A 102 4.03 16.26 -11.86
C ALA A 102 3.40 15.55 -13.08
N GLY A 103 3.67 14.25 -13.28
CA GLY A 103 3.28 13.51 -14.50
C GLY A 103 2.17 12.49 -14.32
N ALA A 104 1.50 12.43 -13.17
CA ALA A 104 0.47 11.42 -12.93
C ALA A 104 -0.78 11.71 -13.78
N PRO A 105 -1.17 10.83 -14.73
CA PRO A 105 -2.48 10.94 -15.35
C PRO A 105 -3.52 10.74 -14.25
N GLY A 106 -4.34 11.78 -14.04
CA GLY A 106 -5.53 11.72 -13.19
C GLY A 106 -6.31 10.44 -13.46
N GLY A 107 -6.82 9.83 -12.39
CA GLY A 107 -7.40 8.51 -12.39
C GLY A 107 -8.18 8.19 -13.65
N SER A 108 -7.77 7.11 -14.33
CA SER A 108 -8.57 6.49 -15.38
C SER A 108 -9.95 6.19 -14.78
N GLY A 109 -10.92 7.03 -15.13
CA GLY A 109 -12.32 6.79 -14.86
C GLY A 109 -12.63 5.39 -15.37
N ARG A 110 -13.09 4.52 -14.48
CA ARG A 110 -13.80 3.33 -14.90
C ARG A 110 -15.02 3.83 -15.67
N LYS A 111 -14.90 3.89 -17.00
CA LYS A 111 -16.04 4.02 -17.89
C LYS A 111 -16.85 2.73 -17.69
N ILE A 112 -17.92 2.82 -16.90
CA ILE A 112 -18.94 1.78 -16.86
C ILE A 112 -19.53 1.67 -18.27
N PRO A 113 -19.42 0.53 -18.97
CA PRO A 113 -20.13 0.37 -20.23
C PRO A 113 -21.59 0.01 -19.92
N GLY A 114 -22.51 0.89 -20.32
CA GLY A 114 -23.84 0.50 -20.77
C GLY A 114 -24.98 0.58 -19.76
N THR A 115 -25.45 1.79 -19.45
CA THR A 115 -26.90 1.99 -19.28
C THR A 115 -27.51 1.94 -20.68
N LYS A 116 -28.25 0.87 -21.01
CA LYS A 116 -29.12 0.90 -22.19
C LYS A 116 -30.20 1.99 -21.95
N PRO A 117 -30.45 2.89 -22.91
CA PRO A 117 -31.66 3.69 -22.87
C PRO A 117 -32.84 2.77 -23.20
N ASP A 118 -33.74 2.58 -22.24
CA ASP A 118 -35.06 2.01 -22.51
C ASP A 118 -35.78 3.00 -23.41
N SER A 119 -35.82 2.65 -24.69
CA SER A 119 -36.50 3.41 -25.71
C SER A 119 -37.92 2.91 -25.77
N SER A 120 -38.87 3.79 -25.44
CA SER A 120 -40.29 3.63 -25.64
C SER A 120 -40.61 2.96 -26.98
N LYS A 121 -41.48 1.96 -26.94
CA LYS A 121 -42.28 1.56 -28.11
C LYS A 121 -43.54 0.84 -27.64
N GLY A 122 -44.71 1.41 -27.99
CA GLY A 122 -46.02 0.76 -27.86
C GLY A 122 -47.03 1.65 -27.17
#